data_AF-B5YL61-F1
#
_entry.id   AF-B5YL61-F1
#
_cell.length_a   1.000
_cell.length_b   1.000
_cell.length_c   1.000
_cell.angle_alpha   90.00
_cell.angle_beta   90.00
_cell.angle_gamma   90.00
#
_symmetry.space_group_name_H-M   'P 1'
#
loop_
_entity.id
_entity.type
_entity.pdbx_description
1 polymer ?
#
loop_
_entity_poly.entity_id
_entity_poly.type
_entity_poly.pdbx_seq_one_letter_code
_entity_poly.pdbx_strand_id
1 'polypeptide(L)' 'MKTIIAILITTLILSNNAFALKCDKCHKDDKSIENMLNQRGIKTKQELINTLRNGPKAKLHKNLTNEDIEEAGKQLNLK' A
#
# COMPACT_ATOMS: atom_id res chain seq x y z
N MET A 1 34.75 29.33 11.19
CA MET A 1 34.89 28.09 10.41
C MET A 1 33.69 27.20 10.70
N LYS A 2 32.56 27.48 10.07
CA LYS A 2 31.31 26.72 10.11
C LYS A 2 30.80 26.73 8.67
N THR A 3 30.06 25.70 8.27
CA THR A 3 29.42 25.51 6.95
C THR A 3 30.22 24.75 5.89
N ILE A 4 30.63 23.53 6.19
CA ILE A 4 30.64 22.43 5.21
C ILE A 4 30.14 21.21 5.98
N ILE A 5 29.39 20.30 5.36
CA ILE A 5 28.63 19.16 5.94
C ILE A 5 27.16 19.51 6.25
N ALA A 6 26.36 19.74 5.21
CA ALA A 6 24.91 19.52 5.27
C ALA A 6 24.28 19.40 3.87
N ILE A 7 25.00 18.85 2.89
CA ILE A 7 24.44 18.55 1.56
C ILE A 7 24.69 17.08 1.28
N LEU A 8 24.12 16.23 2.12
CA LEU A 8 23.96 14.82 1.84
C LEU A 8 22.60 14.42 2.38
N ILE A 9 21.79 13.79 1.54
CA ILE A 9 20.56 13.10 1.91
C ILE A 9 19.34 14.04 2.07
N THR A 10 18.78 14.49 0.96
CA THR A 10 17.34 14.84 0.94
C THR A 10 16.64 14.55 -0.37
N THR A 11 17.29 13.86 -1.30
CA THR A 11 16.59 13.18 -2.41
C THR A 11 16.02 11.86 -1.90
N LEU A 12 15.15 11.96 -0.88
CA LEU A 12 14.33 10.84 -0.43
C LEU A 12 13.17 10.72 -1.43
N ILE A 13 13.41 9.92 -2.46
CA ILE A 13 12.42 8.96 -2.98
C ILE A 13 11.06 9.61 -3.32
N LEU A 14 11.01 10.41 -4.40
CA LEU A 14 9.77 10.54 -5.18
C LEU A 14 9.63 9.32 -6.10
N SER A 15 9.53 8.12 -5.53
CA SER A 15 8.93 7.01 -6.26
C SER A 15 7.43 7.28 -6.29
N ASN A 16 6.97 7.88 -7.39
CA ASN A 16 5.56 8.05 -7.69
C ASN A 16 4.84 6.71 -7.46
N ASN A 17 4.09 6.60 -6.37
CA ASN A 17 3.28 5.45 -6.01
C ASN A 17 2.08 5.37 -6.97
N ALA A 18 2.32 5.03 -8.24
CA ALA A 18 1.27 4.67 -9.19
C ALA A 18 0.35 3.56 -8.63
N PHE A 19 0.87 2.81 -7.66
CA PHE A 19 0.14 1.80 -6.92
C PHE A 19 -0.83 2.36 -5.86
N ALA A 20 -0.37 3.26 -4.99
CA ALA A 20 -1.25 4.01 -4.07
C ALA A 20 -2.42 4.63 -4.85
N LEU A 21 -2.14 5.20 -6.02
CA LEU A 21 -3.14 5.75 -6.94
C LEU A 21 -4.23 4.74 -7.38
N LYS A 22 -3.92 3.45 -7.54
CA LYS A 22 -4.92 2.42 -7.93
C LYS A 22 -5.89 2.12 -6.79
N CYS A 23 -5.39 1.99 -5.56
CA CYS A 23 -6.23 1.66 -4.40
C CYS A 23 -6.98 2.88 -3.87
N ASP A 24 -6.33 4.04 -3.84
CA ASP A 24 -6.89 5.32 -3.36
C ASP A 24 -8.05 5.82 -4.24
N LYS A 25 -8.15 5.33 -5.48
CA LYS A 25 -9.30 5.60 -6.35
C LYS A 25 -10.63 5.17 -5.71
N CYS A 26 -10.62 4.08 -4.94
CA CYS A 26 -11.81 3.50 -4.32
C CYS A 26 -11.79 3.55 -2.78
N HIS A 27 -10.61 3.66 -2.16
CA HIS A 27 -10.41 3.59 -0.72
C HIS A 27 -10.08 4.96 -0.13
N LYS A 28 -11.09 5.82 0.00
CA LYS A 28 -11.00 7.16 0.59
C LYS A 28 -11.69 7.22 1.95
N ASP A 29 -11.29 8.19 2.78
CA ASP A 29 -11.92 8.54 4.05
C ASP A 29 -12.18 7.31 4.94
N ASP A 30 -13.42 7.05 5.32
CA ASP A 30 -13.83 5.92 6.17
C ASP A 30 -13.48 4.54 5.59
N LYS A 31 -13.23 4.47 4.28
CA LYS A 31 -12.82 3.26 3.55
C LYS A 31 -11.33 3.19 3.31
N SER A 32 -10.53 4.01 4.01
CA SER A 32 -9.07 3.98 3.90
C SER A 32 -8.56 2.56 4.12
N ILE A 33 -7.53 2.19 3.34
CA ILE A 33 -6.98 0.84 3.36
C ILE A 33 -6.50 0.49 4.76
N GLU A 34 -5.84 1.42 5.44
CA GLU A 34 -5.30 1.25 6.78
C GLU A 34 -6.40 0.92 7.81
N ASN A 35 -7.54 1.62 7.76
CA ASN A 35 -8.69 1.30 8.61
C ASN A 35 -9.25 -0.10 8.28
N MET A 36 -9.37 -0.43 6.99
CA MET A 36 -9.87 -1.74 6.57
C MET A 36 -8.92 -2.89 6.96
N LEU A 37 -7.61 -2.68 6.91
CA LEU A 37 -6.60 -3.65 7.35
C LEU A 37 -6.72 -3.88 8.86
N ASN A 38 -6.82 -2.81 9.65
CA ASN A 38 -6.97 -2.88 11.10
C ASN A 38 -8.26 -3.59 11.51
N GLN A 39 -9.40 -3.22 10.90
CA GLN A 39 -10.70 -3.86 11.17
C GLN A 39 -10.71 -5.36 10.82
N ARG A 40 -9.96 -5.76 9.79
CA ARG A 40 -9.86 -7.17 9.35
C ARG A 40 -8.71 -7.94 9.97
N GLY A 41 -7.86 -7.27 10.76
CA GLY A 41 -6.69 -7.89 11.38
C GLY A 41 -5.64 -8.38 10.38
N ILE A 42 -5.55 -7.79 9.19
CA ILE A 42 -4.61 -8.21 8.14
C ILE A 42 -3.21 -7.69 8.48
N LYS A 43 -2.24 -8.59 8.63
CA LYS A 43 -0.87 -8.27 9.06
C LYS A 43 0.19 -8.68 8.05
N THR A 44 -0.15 -9.59 7.14
CA THR A 44 0.77 -10.15 6.14
C THR A 44 0.30 -9.87 4.72
N LYS A 45 1.26 -9.85 3.79
CA LYS A 45 0.95 -9.72 2.35
C LYS A 45 0.05 -10.87 1.86
N GLN A 46 0.28 -12.07 2.37
CA GLN A 46 -0.51 -13.25 2.01
C GLN A 46 -1.98 -13.13 2.46
N GLU A 47 -2.23 -12.61 3.67
CA GLU A 47 -3.58 -12.35 4.16
C GLU A 47 -4.29 -11.28 3.33
N LEU A 48 -3.56 -10.25 2.89
CA LEU A 48 -4.10 -9.24 1.97
C LEU A 48 -4.52 -9.87 0.64
N ILE A 49 -3.64 -10.65 0.01
CA ILE A 49 -3.95 -11.37 -1.24
C ILE A 49 -5.16 -12.26 -1.04
N ASN A 50 -5.18 -13.08 0.02
CA ASN A 50 -6.29 -13.97 0.31
C ASN A 50 -7.61 -13.19 0.48
N THR A 51 -7.58 -12.05 1.18
CA THR A 51 -8.76 -11.20 1.35
C THR A 51 -9.25 -10.63 0.04
N LEU A 52 -8.36 -10.20 -0.85
CA LEU A 52 -8.71 -9.60 -2.14
C LEU A 52 -9.14 -10.64 -3.17
N ARG A 53 -8.71 -11.90 -3.05
CA ARG A 53 -9.07 -13.00 -3.98
C ARG A 53 -10.26 -13.82 -3.53
N ASN A 54 -10.39 -14.06 -2.23
CA ASN A 54 -11.37 -14.98 -1.67
C ASN A 54 -12.40 -14.29 -0.77
N GLY A 55 -12.27 -12.98 -0.54
CA GLY A 55 -13.21 -12.21 0.25
C GLY A 55 -14.53 -11.90 -0.46
N PRO A 56 -15.54 -11.38 0.27
CA PRO A 56 -16.87 -11.09 -0.26
C PRO A 56 -16.87 -10.03 -1.38
N LYS A 57 -15.80 -9.23 -1.47
CA LYS A 57 -15.60 -8.18 -2.48
C LYS A 57 -14.54 -8.54 -3.52
N ALA A 58 -14.16 -9.82 -3.64
CA ALA A 58 -13.09 -10.24 -4.55
C ALA A 58 -13.31 -9.84 -6.00
N LYS A 59 -14.57 -9.88 -6.46
CA LYS A 59 -14.97 -9.47 -7.82
C LYS A 59 -14.60 -8.02 -8.15
N LEU A 60 -14.48 -7.14 -7.15
CA LEU A 60 -14.09 -5.75 -7.34
C LEU A 60 -12.59 -5.59 -7.60
N HIS A 61 -11.78 -6.53 -7.12
CA HIS A 61 -10.32 -6.51 -7.22
C HIS A 61 -9.77 -7.50 -8.25
N LYS A 62 -10.65 -8.14 -9.04
CA LYS A 62 -10.28 -9.18 -10.02
C LYS A 62 -9.25 -8.72 -11.07
N ASN A 63 -9.19 -7.42 -11.35
CA ASN A 63 -8.30 -6.83 -12.35
C ASN A 63 -6.93 -6.43 -11.79
N LEU A 64 -6.76 -6.43 -10.46
CA LEU A 64 -5.43 -6.27 -9.86
C LEU A 64 -4.68 -7.57 -10.04
N THR A 65 -3.41 -7.53 -10.46
CA THR A 65 -2.56 -8.73 -10.48
C THR A 65 -2.07 -9.08 -9.07
N ASN A 66 -1.38 -10.20 -8.89
CA ASN A 66 -0.83 -10.53 -7.57
C ASN A 66 0.38 -9.65 -7.25
N GLU A 67 1.19 -9.31 -8.26
CA GLU A 67 2.34 -8.40 -8.14
C GLU A 67 1.87 -7.02 -7.69
N ASP A 68 0.78 -6.53 -8.30
CA ASP A 68 0.08 -5.32 -7.91
C ASP A 68 -0.24 -5.35 -6.39
N ILE A 69 -0.87 -6.41 -5.90
CA ILE A 69 -1.25 -6.55 -4.48
C ILE A 69 -0.02 -6.65 -3.56
N GLU A 70 1.03 -7.37 -3.98
CA GLU A 70 2.27 -7.48 -3.22
C GLU A 70 2.99 -6.14 -3.08
N GLU A 71 3.01 -5.34 -4.14
CA GLU A 71 3.55 -3.97 -4.10
C GLU A 71 2.76 -3.11 -3.11
N ALA A 72 1.43 -3.18 -3.14
CA ALA A 72 0.57 -2.54 -2.15
C ALA A 72 0.94 -2.99 -0.72
N GLY A 73 1.09 -4.30 -0.52
CA GLY A 73 1.46 -4.87 0.79
C GLY A 73 2.82 -4.38 1.28
N LYS A 74 3.79 -4.14 0.39
CA LYS A 74 5.08 -3.53 0.73
C LYS A 74 4.91 -2.07 1.17
N GLN A 75 4.14 -1.28 0.43
CA GLN A 75 3.88 0.13 0.76
C GLN A 75 3.12 0.29 2.09
N LEU A 76 2.27 -0.68 2.42
CA LEU A 76 1.48 -0.74 3.66
C LEU A 76 2.26 -1.36 4.83
N ASN A 77 3.57 -1.63 4.67
CA ASN A 77 4.44 -2.25 5.67
C ASN A 77 3.90 -3.58 6.24
N LEU A 78 3.18 -4.35 5.43
CA LEU A 78 2.74 -5.70 5.81
C LEU A 78 3.92 -6.66 5.83
N LYS A 79 3.89 -7.60 6.78
CA LYS A 79 4.90 -8.66 6.91
C LYS A 79 4.92 -9.51 5.64
#